data_AF-A0A9D1NJD0-F1
#
_entry.id   AF-A0A9D1NJD0-F1
#
_cell.length_a   1.000
_cell.length_b   1.000
_cell.length_c   1.000
_cell.angle_alpha   90.00
_cell.angle_beta   90.00
_cell.angle_gamma   90.00
#
_symmetry.space_group_name_H-M   'P 1'
#
loop_
_entity.id
_entity.type
_entity.pdbx_description
1 polymer ?
#
loop_
_entity_poly.entity_id
_entity_poly.type
_entity_poly.pdbx_seq_one_letter_code
_entity_poly.pdbx_strand_id
1 'polypeptide(L)'
;SYDYGSPIDEQGRPTKEYHQYRQIIADALKGKEELPPIPAPIPVVEIADFTPEFFANLRDGLQPLGNGKKFKTAPYFEAFGQNQGLAFYRTTVPAGPAGTLDFDGIHDYAHVYLDGKLIATVDRRMKKAPVSVPAREKAGTPLEIMVEGMGHINYDNRGGSMEKDRKGIVGAVRLDGKPLGNWVVAPKPLTEASVAAAEKSARDAGALGGHFRGTFELSEVGDTFLDMSQWGKGVLYVNGHNLGRYWSRALDGRPVGPQLRLFCPAPFLKVGKNQVDVVEFEQIEARPIRGCKTRNFDMNDVKTENLNNQWD
;
A
#
# COMPACT_ATOMS: atom_id res chain seq x y z
N SER A 1 5.54 5.38 -7.84
CA SER A 1 6.07 6.07 -9.01
C SER A 1 7.56 5.81 -9.07
N TYR A 2 8.09 5.56 -10.26
CA TYR A 2 9.53 5.44 -10.50
C TYR A 2 9.99 6.43 -11.59
N ASP A 3 9.38 7.63 -11.61
CA ASP A 3 9.76 8.71 -12.52
C ASP A 3 11.25 9.08 -12.45
N TYR A 4 11.80 9.06 -11.23
CA TYR A 4 13.24 9.18 -10.96
C TYR A 4 13.85 10.54 -11.37
N GLY A 5 13.05 11.55 -11.75
CA GLY A 5 13.57 12.79 -12.35
C GLY A 5 14.29 12.51 -13.67
N SER A 6 13.86 11.46 -14.38
CA SER A 6 14.52 10.97 -15.58
C SER A 6 14.31 11.92 -16.77
N PRO A 7 15.15 11.81 -17.82
CA PRO A 7 14.91 12.44 -19.13
C PRO A 7 13.55 12.07 -19.73
N ILE A 8 13.07 10.87 -19.45
CA ILE A 8 11.76 10.40 -19.90
C ILE A 8 10.93 10.17 -18.64
N ASP A 9 9.82 10.89 -18.50
CA ASP A 9 9.00 10.82 -17.28
C ASP A 9 8.23 9.49 -17.15
N GLU A 10 7.54 9.29 -16.02
CA GLU A 10 6.72 8.08 -15.77
C GLU A 10 5.66 7.80 -16.85
N GLN A 11 5.25 8.82 -17.62
CA GLN A 11 4.31 8.69 -18.74
C GLN A 11 5.01 8.40 -20.08
N GLY A 12 6.35 8.40 -20.11
CA GLY A 12 7.12 8.22 -21.34
C GLY A 12 7.35 9.52 -22.12
N ARG A 13 7.10 10.69 -21.52
CA ARG A 13 7.26 11.98 -22.21
C ARG A 13 8.69 12.53 -22.04
N PRO A 14 9.24 13.15 -23.10
CA PRO A 14 10.48 13.92 -23.00
C PRO A 14 10.38 15.05 -21.98
N THR A 15 11.32 15.11 -21.04
CA THR A 15 11.46 16.22 -20.09
C THR A 15 12.45 17.26 -20.61
N LYS A 16 12.65 18.35 -19.87
CA LYS A 16 13.70 19.34 -20.17
C LYS A 16 15.09 18.69 -20.21
N GLU A 17 15.37 17.72 -19.34
CA GLU A 17 16.62 16.97 -19.30
C GLU A 17 16.82 16.12 -20.56
N TYR A 18 15.76 15.51 -21.10
CA TYR A 18 15.87 14.78 -22.39
C TYR A 18 16.29 15.70 -23.52
N HIS A 19 15.70 16.89 -23.62
CA HIS A 19 16.08 17.83 -24.67
C HIS A 19 17.54 18.30 -24.52
N GLN A 20 18.02 18.50 -23.29
CA GLN A 20 19.42 18.83 -23.03
C GLN A 20 20.37 17.70 -23.43
N TYR A 21 20.11 16.45 -23.01
CA TYR A 21 20.93 15.31 -23.39
C TYR A 21 20.90 15.04 -24.89
N ARG A 22 19.72 15.15 -25.51
CA ARG A 22 19.56 15.01 -26.95
C ARG A 22 20.38 16.05 -27.72
N GLN A 23 20.46 17.29 -27.25
CA GLN A 23 21.29 18.32 -27.86
C GLN A 23 22.79 18.00 -27.74
N ILE A 24 23.26 17.58 -26.55
CA ILE A 24 24.66 17.18 -26.35
C ILE A 24 25.06 16.04 -27.30
N ILE A 25 24.18 15.04 -27.46
CA ILE A 25 24.41 13.93 -28.39
C ILE A 25 24.41 14.42 -29.84
N ALA A 26 23.46 15.30 -30.22
CA ALA A 26 23.39 15.86 -31.57
C ALA A 26 24.66 16.64 -31.93
N ASP A 27 25.20 17.44 -31.00
CA ASP A 27 26.43 18.19 -31.21
C ASP A 27 27.65 17.27 -31.38
N ALA A 28 27.72 16.16 -30.63
CA ALA A 28 28.80 15.17 -30.76
C ALA A 28 28.74 14.37 -32.07
N LEU A 29 27.54 14.22 -32.66
CA LEU A 29 27.29 13.51 -33.91
C LEU A 29 27.23 14.43 -35.14
N LYS A 30 27.41 15.74 -34.95
CA LYS A 30 27.31 16.74 -36.02
C LYS A 30 28.18 16.37 -37.23
N GLY A 31 27.55 16.28 -38.40
CA GLY A 31 28.21 15.92 -39.66
C GLY A 31 28.48 14.41 -39.86
N LYS A 32 28.06 13.56 -38.92
CA LYS A 32 28.18 12.09 -39.00
C LYS A 32 26.82 11.42 -39.15
N GLU A 33 25.86 11.80 -38.31
CA GLU A 33 24.53 11.19 -38.25
C GLU A 33 23.50 12.18 -37.70
N GLU A 34 22.26 12.08 -38.17
CA GLU A 34 21.13 12.83 -37.63
C GLU A 34 20.34 11.97 -36.64
N LEU A 35 19.94 12.57 -35.52
CA LEU A 35 19.14 11.86 -34.53
C LEU A 35 17.70 11.63 -35.04
N PRO A 36 17.11 10.45 -34.79
CA PRO A 36 15.74 10.15 -35.21
C PRO A 36 14.74 11.09 -34.51
N PRO A 37 13.61 11.43 -35.13
CA PRO A 37 12.63 12.33 -34.54
C PRO A 37 12.11 11.80 -33.20
N ILE A 38 11.67 12.72 -32.34
CA ILE A 38 11.02 12.37 -31.09
C ILE A 38 9.63 11.79 -31.41
N PRO A 39 9.24 10.63 -30.84
CA PRO A 39 7.90 10.08 -31.03
C PRO A 39 6.78 11.05 -30.62
N ALA A 40 5.60 10.90 -31.24
CA ALA A 40 4.42 11.67 -30.85
C ALA A 40 3.99 11.30 -29.41
N PRO A 41 3.48 12.26 -28.62
CA PRO A 41 2.97 11.98 -27.27
C PRO A 41 1.79 11.01 -27.28
N ILE A 42 1.70 10.17 -26.24
CA ILE A 42 0.53 9.32 -25.99
C ILE A 42 -0.64 10.23 -25.55
N PRO A 43 -1.87 10.03 -26.09
CA PRO A 43 -3.05 10.79 -25.66
C PRO A 43 -3.30 10.68 -24.15
N VAL A 44 -3.82 11.75 -23.55
CA VAL A 44 -4.23 11.80 -22.14
C VAL A 44 -5.72 12.06 -22.01
N VAL A 45 -6.36 11.39 -21.05
CA VAL A 45 -7.78 11.56 -20.74
C VAL A 45 -7.99 12.01 -19.31
N GLU A 46 -9.06 12.78 -19.11
CA GLU A 46 -9.61 13.06 -17.78
C GLU A 46 -10.77 12.12 -17.52
N ILE A 47 -10.95 11.75 -16.26
CA ILE A 47 -12.11 10.99 -15.80
C ILE A 47 -12.79 11.88 -14.78
N ALA A 48 -14.08 12.18 -15.01
CA ALA A 48 -14.89 12.93 -14.07
C ALA A 48 -14.95 12.24 -12.70
N ASP A 49 -15.21 13.01 -11.64
CA ASP A 49 -15.31 12.46 -10.29
C ASP A 49 -16.33 11.31 -10.22
N PHE A 50 -15.91 10.18 -9.67
CA PHE A 50 -16.77 9.05 -9.34
C PHE A 50 -16.38 8.52 -7.96
N THR A 51 -17.34 7.96 -7.23
CA THR A 51 -17.11 7.45 -5.87
C THR A 51 -17.35 5.95 -5.85
N PRO A 52 -16.33 5.11 -5.64
CA PRO A 52 -16.50 3.69 -5.39
C PRO A 52 -17.35 3.43 -4.15
N GLU A 53 -18.19 2.39 -4.19
CA GLU A 53 -19.01 2.00 -3.04
C GLU A 53 -18.28 0.96 -2.20
N PHE A 54 -18.59 0.91 -0.90
CA PHE A 54 -18.13 -0.20 -0.06
C PHE A 54 -18.63 -1.54 -0.65
N PHE A 55 -17.72 -2.48 -0.80
CA PHE A 55 -17.99 -3.76 -1.44
C PHE A 55 -17.77 -4.94 -0.47
N ALA A 56 -16.62 -5.01 0.21
CA ALA A 56 -16.30 -6.11 1.13
C ALA A 56 -15.36 -5.69 2.27
N ASN A 57 -15.34 -6.44 3.38
CA ASN A 57 -14.37 -6.24 4.45
C ASN A 57 -13.02 -6.86 4.08
N LEU A 58 -11.93 -6.30 4.61
CA LEU A 58 -10.60 -6.90 4.42
C LEU A 58 -10.49 -8.31 5.02
N ARG A 59 -11.28 -8.60 6.05
CA ARG A 59 -11.32 -9.89 6.75
C ARG A 59 -12.13 -10.98 6.03
N ASP A 60 -12.83 -10.62 4.97
CA ASP A 60 -13.63 -11.59 4.21
C ASP A 60 -12.74 -12.50 3.35
N GLY A 61 -13.21 -13.73 3.14
CA GLY A 61 -12.54 -14.74 2.33
C GLY A 61 -11.20 -15.24 2.89
N LEU A 62 -10.87 -14.92 4.14
CA LEU A 62 -9.61 -15.36 4.75
C LEU A 62 -9.59 -16.87 4.97
N GLN A 63 -8.56 -17.53 4.46
CA GLN A 63 -8.29 -18.96 4.69
C GLN A 63 -7.08 -19.13 5.61
N PRO A 64 -7.26 -19.56 6.86
CA PRO A 64 -6.15 -19.79 7.76
C PRO A 64 -5.23 -20.92 7.29
N LEU A 65 -3.93 -20.73 7.46
CA LEU A 65 -2.92 -21.72 7.12
C LEU A 65 -3.17 -23.06 7.81
N GLY A 66 -2.95 -24.15 7.07
CA GLY A 66 -3.11 -25.51 7.60
C GLY A 66 -4.48 -25.77 8.21
N ASN A 67 -5.53 -25.15 7.66
CA ASN A 67 -6.91 -25.26 8.13
C ASN A 67 -7.08 -24.83 9.61
N GLY A 68 -6.42 -23.73 9.99
CA GLY A 68 -6.44 -23.21 11.36
C GLY A 68 -5.33 -23.76 12.26
N LYS A 69 -4.21 -24.21 11.66
CA LYS A 69 -3.03 -24.66 12.39
C LYS A 69 -2.55 -23.56 13.36
N LYS A 70 -2.31 -23.97 14.61
CA LYS A 70 -1.74 -23.10 15.65
C LYS A 70 -0.22 -23.17 15.62
N PHE A 71 0.42 -22.02 15.48
CA PHE A 71 1.88 -21.88 15.51
C PHE A 71 2.34 -21.43 16.89
N LYS A 72 3.42 -22.04 17.40
CA LYS A 72 4.02 -21.64 18.68
C LYS A 72 4.52 -20.20 18.67
N THR A 73 5.04 -19.76 17.53
CA THR A 73 5.48 -18.39 17.25
C THR A 73 4.86 -17.96 15.93
N ALA A 74 4.47 -16.70 15.79
CA ALA A 74 3.94 -16.17 14.54
C ALA A 74 4.97 -16.35 13.40
N PRO A 75 4.67 -17.10 12.33
CA PRO A 75 5.57 -17.23 11.19
C PRO A 75 5.58 -15.93 10.35
N TYR A 76 6.76 -15.51 9.87
CA TYR A 76 6.88 -14.45 8.87
C TYR A 76 6.31 -14.88 7.50
N PHE A 77 6.07 -13.93 6.59
CA PHE A 77 5.38 -14.13 5.31
C PHE A 77 6.01 -15.24 4.46
N GLU A 78 7.33 -15.21 4.33
CA GLU A 78 8.08 -16.13 3.48
C GLU A 78 8.03 -17.58 4.01
N ALA A 79 7.80 -17.79 5.31
CA ALA A 79 7.65 -19.12 5.90
C ALA A 79 6.36 -19.83 5.44
N PHE A 80 5.41 -19.11 4.85
CA PHE A 80 4.20 -19.65 4.24
C PHE A 80 4.05 -19.27 2.76
N GLY A 81 5.14 -18.87 2.10
CA GLY A 81 5.17 -18.63 0.67
C GLY A 81 4.50 -17.33 0.21
N GLN A 82 4.25 -16.38 1.12
CA GLN A 82 3.78 -15.04 0.76
C GLN A 82 4.96 -14.08 0.69
N ASN A 83 4.94 -13.17 -0.30
CA ASN A 83 5.98 -12.15 -0.46
C ASN A 83 5.45 -10.73 -0.17
N GLN A 84 4.20 -10.45 -0.52
CA GLN A 84 3.59 -9.12 -0.42
C GLN A 84 2.13 -9.21 0.03
N GLY A 85 1.48 -8.05 0.18
CA GLY A 85 0.10 -7.93 0.62
C GLY A 85 -0.02 -7.86 2.13
N LEU A 86 -1.09 -8.43 2.64
CA LEU A 86 -1.46 -8.43 4.06
C LEU A 86 -1.39 -9.84 4.64
N ALA A 87 -1.25 -9.95 5.96
CA ALA A 87 -1.58 -11.16 6.70
C ALA A 87 -2.21 -10.81 8.04
N PHE A 88 -3.14 -11.67 8.49
CA PHE A 88 -3.84 -11.53 9.76
C PHE A 88 -3.33 -12.59 10.74
N TYR A 89 -2.76 -12.13 11.85
CA TYR A 89 -2.24 -12.97 12.92
C TYR A 89 -3.20 -12.91 14.10
N ARG A 90 -3.73 -14.05 14.52
CA ARG A 90 -4.69 -14.15 15.63
C ARG A 90 -4.16 -15.02 16.74
N THR A 91 -4.31 -14.56 17.98
CA THR A 91 -4.13 -15.35 19.19
C THR A 91 -5.12 -14.87 20.25
N THR A 92 -4.99 -15.36 21.47
CA THR A 92 -5.77 -14.92 22.62
C THR A 92 -4.85 -14.51 23.77
N VAL A 93 -5.23 -13.48 24.51
CA VAL A 93 -4.51 -13.02 25.70
C VAL A 93 -5.27 -13.38 26.99
N PRO A 94 -4.57 -13.56 28.13
CA PRO A 94 -5.21 -13.83 29.40
C PRO A 94 -5.93 -12.60 29.98
N ALA A 95 -6.85 -12.85 30.91
CA ALA A 95 -7.40 -11.79 31.78
C ALA A 95 -6.26 -11.13 32.57
N GLY A 96 -6.43 -9.86 32.92
CA GLY A 96 -5.45 -9.15 33.75
C GLY A 96 -5.58 -7.63 33.66
N PRO A 97 -4.75 -6.90 34.43
CA PRO A 97 -4.72 -5.44 34.39
C PRO A 97 -4.21 -4.93 33.02
N ALA A 98 -4.22 -3.60 32.86
CA ALA A 98 -3.53 -2.97 31.75
C ALA A 98 -2.08 -3.46 31.69
N GLY A 99 -1.59 -3.69 30.48
CA GLY A 99 -0.27 -4.27 30.24
C GLY A 99 0.32 -3.73 28.96
N THR A 100 1.45 -4.31 28.57
CA THR A 100 2.24 -3.83 27.44
C THR A 100 2.52 -4.96 26.47
N LEU A 101 2.23 -4.72 25.19
CA LEU A 101 2.55 -5.62 24.08
C LEU A 101 3.83 -5.15 23.39
N ASP A 102 4.84 -6.01 23.38
CA ASP A 102 6.09 -5.81 22.65
C ASP A 102 6.26 -6.82 21.51
N PHE A 103 6.99 -6.41 20.48
CA PHE A 103 7.31 -7.20 19.30
C PHE A 103 8.80 -7.30 19.18
N ASP A 104 9.38 -8.43 18.73
CA ASP A 104 10.77 -8.45 18.28
C ASP A 104 10.91 -7.60 17.00
N GLY A 105 10.03 -7.83 16.01
CA GLY A 105 9.91 -7.02 14.80
C GLY A 105 8.52 -7.10 14.15
N ILE A 106 8.05 -5.95 13.64
CA ILE A 106 6.89 -5.82 12.76
C ILE A 106 7.37 -5.24 11.44
N HIS A 107 7.28 -6.03 10.37
CA HIS A 107 7.73 -5.67 9.03
C HIS A 107 6.52 -5.65 8.08
N ASP A 108 5.89 -4.52 7.78
CA ASP A 108 6.37 -3.15 8.00
C ASP A 108 5.37 -2.24 8.72
N TYR A 109 4.08 -2.44 8.46
CA TYR A 109 3.02 -1.62 9.04
C TYR A 109 1.93 -2.53 9.60
N ALA A 110 1.46 -2.28 10.82
CA ALA A 110 0.47 -3.14 11.44
C ALA A 110 -0.62 -2.39 12.20
N HIS A 111 -1.83 -2.93 12.12
CA HIS A 111 -2.95 -2.57 12.98
C HIS A 111 -3.15 -3.66 14.03
N VAL A 112 -3.16 -3.27 15.30
CA VAL A 112 -3.33 -4.17 16.45
C VAL A 112 -4.73 -3.99 17.01
N TYR A 113 -5.48 -5.08 17.06
CA TYR A 113 -6.85 -5.12 17.55
C TYR A 113 -6.95 -6.01 18.78
N LEU A 114 -7.63 -5.54 19.82
CA LEU A 114 -8.02 -6.33 20.98
C LEU A 114 -9.55 -6.38 21.04
N ASP A 115 -10.11 -7.58 21.05
CA ASP A 115 -11.57 -7.81 21.05
C ASP A 115 -12.28 -7.03 19.92
N GLY A 116 -11.67 -7.05 18.73
CA GLY A 116 -12.16 -6.35 17.54
C GLY A 116 -11.93 -4.83 17.53
N LYS A 117 -11.45 -4.23 18.62
CA LYS A 117 -11.19 -2.78 18.71
C LYS A 117 -9.73 -2.48 18.41
N LEU A 118 -9.47 -1.50 17.53
CA LEU A 118 -8.12 -1.02 17.28
C LEU A 118 -7.55 -0.41 18.57
N ILE A 119 -6.39 -0.89 19.00
CA ILE A 119 -5.66 -0.35 20.15
C ILE A 119 -4.34 0.33 19.76
N ALA A 120 -3.78 0.00 18.60
CA ALA A 120 -2.57 0.66 18.12
C ALA A 120 -2.34 0.46 16.61
N THR A 121 -1.54 1.37 16.08
CA THR A 121 -0.87 1.24 14.78
C THR A 121 0.64 1.21 15.00
N VAL A 122 1.32 0.22 14.42
CA VAL A 122 2.77 0.04 14.53
C VAL A 122 3.39 0.29 13.16
N ASP A 123 4.24 1.31 13.08
CA ASP A 123 4.97 1.69 11.87
C ASP A 123 6.46 1.44 12.08
N ARG A 124 7.05 0.55 11.27
CA ARG A 124 8.48 0.22 11.34
C ARG A 124 9.40 1.43 11.18
N ARG A 125 8.94 2.48 10.48
CA ARG A 125 9.72 3.72 10.25
C ARG A 125 9.83 4.58 11.51
N MET A 126 8.93 4.38 12.46
CA MET A 126 8.87 5.15 13.69
C MET A 126 9.68 4.47 14.80
N LYS A 127 10.08 5.26 15.81
CA LYS A 127 10.76 4.71 16.98
C LYS A 127 9.85 3.66 17.63
N LYS A 128 10.39 2.44 17.79
CA LYS A 128 9.70 1.32 18.42
C LYS A 128 9.22 1.71 19.81
N ALA A 129 7.90 1.79 19.97
CA ALA A 129 7.23 2.01 21.24
C ALA A 129 6.40 0.77 21.58
N PRO A 130 6.39 0.33 22.84
CA PRO A 130 5.48 -0.74 23.26
C PRO A 130 4.02 -0.31 23.10
N VAL A 131 3.15 -1.25 22.75
CA VAL A 131 1.72 -1.02 22.57
C VAL A 131 1.00 -1.20 23.90
N SER A 132 0.23 -0.19 24.32
CA SER A 132 -0.60 -0.29 25.52
C SER A 132 -1.78 -1.23 25.29
N VAL A 133 -1.97 -2.20 26.18
CA VAL A 133 -3.09 -3.13 26.17
C VAL A 133 -3.99 -2.80 27.37
N PRO A 134 -5.29 -2.48 27.16
CA PRO A 134 -6.19 -2.16 28.27
C PRO A 134 -6.41 -3.38 29.18
N ALA A 135 -6.97 -3.14 30.37
CA ALA A 135 -7.37 -4.21 31.28
C ALA A 135 -8.42 -5.14 30.63
N ARG A 136 -8.35 -6.42 30.97
CA ARG A 136 -9.12 -7.50 30.35
C ARG A 136 -9.80 -8.32 31.44
N GLU A 137 -11.13 -8.35 31.42
CA GLU A 137 -11.92 -9.08 32.41
C GLU A 137 -11.96 -10.59 32.14
N LYS A 138 -11.84 -10.99 30.87
CA LYS A 138 -11.99 -12.38 30.43
C LYS A 138 -10.66 -12.95 29.95
N ALA A 139 -10.40 -14.21 30.29
CA ALA A 139 -9.32 -14.95 29.66
C ALA A 139 -9.76 -15.36 28.26
N GLY A 140 -8.80 -15.44 27.33
CA GLY A 140 -9.11 -15.79 25.96
C GLY A 140 -9.54 -14.60 25.09
N THR A 141 -9.35 -13.35 25.56
CA THR A 141 -9.68 -12.16 24.77
C THR A 141 -8.92 -12.19 23.43
N PRO A 142 -9.59 -12.06 22.28
CA PRO A 142 -8.93 -12.11 20.98
C PRO A 142 -7.93 -10.96 20.80
N LEU A 143 -6.72 -11.30 20.36
CA LEU A 143 -5.73 -10.36 19.85
C LEU A 143 -5.53 -10.66 18.37
N GLU A 144 -5.76 -9.66 17.51
CA GLU A 144 -5.50 -9.74 16.09
C GLU A 144 -4.50 -8.67 15.67
N ILE A 145 -3.56 -9.03 14.81
CA ILE A 145 -2.59 -8.10 14.22
C ILE A 145 -2.69 -8.28 12.70
N MET A 146 -3.16 -7.25 12.01
CA MET A 146 -3.09 -7.17 10.55
C MET A 146 -1.75 -6.53 10.19
N VAL A 147 -0.90 -7.22 9.45
CA VAL A 147 0.42 -6.71 9.01
C VAL A 147 0.44 -6.56 7.50
N GLU A 148 0.97 -5.45 7.02
CA GLU A 148 1.29 -5.20 5.62
C GLU A 148 2.79 -5.32 5.37
N GLY A 149 3.15 -6.07 4.33
CA GLY A 149 4.50 -6.05 3.75
C GLY A 149 4.63 -4.93 2.71
N MET A 150 5.48 -3.94 2.96
CA MET A 150 5.62 -2.71 2.15
C MET A 150 6.73 -2.78 1.09
N GLY A 151 7.32 -3.96 0.88
CA GLY A 151 8.40 -4.21 -0.07
C GLY A 151 9.74 -4.43 0.63
N HIS A 152 10.54 -5.36 0.11
CA HIS A 152 11.84 -5.70 0.71
C HIS A 152 12.86 -4.59 0.51
N ILE A 153 13.73 -4.42 1.51
CA ILE A 153 14.92 -3.59 1.40
C ILE A 153 15.73 -4.09 0.20
N ASN A 154 16.05 -3.18 -0.72
CA ASN A 154 16.73 -3.48 -1.98
C ASN A 154 18.19 -2.97 -2.04
N TYR A 155 18.65 -2.33 -0.98
CA TYR A 155 20.03 -1.86 -0.84
C TYR A 155 20.43 -1.87 0.63
N ASP A 156 21.66 -2.30 0.90
CA ASP A 156 22.27 -2.25 2.23
C ASP A 156 23.79 -2.07 2.11
N ASN A 157 24.31 -1.07 2.83
CA ASN A 157 25.75 -0.85 2.94
C ASN A 157 26.31 -1.25 4.33
N ARG A 158 25.49 -1.82 5.22
CA ARG A 158 25.87 -2.21 6.59
C ARG A 158 25.77 -3.72 6.87
N GLY A 159 25.63 -4.55 5.85
CA GLY A 159 25.97 -5.98 5.91
C GLY A 159 24.90 -6.89 6.52
N GLY A 160 23.71 -6.90 5.95
CA GLY A 160 22.74 -8.00 6.09
C GLY A 160 21.29 -7.61 6.32
N SER A 161 20.88 -6.37 6.11
CA SER A 161 19.48 -5.96 6.24
C SER A 161 18.60 -6.52 5.12
N MET A 162 19.11 -6.65 3.89
CA MET A 162 18.37 -7.24 2.76
C MET A 162 17.98 -8.71 3.01
N GLU A 163 18.95 -9.56 3.34
CA GLU A 163 18.73 -11.00 3.59
C GLU A 163 17.86 -11.28 4.83
N LYS A 164 17.82 -10.31 5.76
CA LYS A 164 17.06 -10.41 7.01
C LYS A 164 15.70 -9.71 6.93
N ASP A 165 15.34 -9.13 5.78
CA ASP A 165 14.10 -8.34 5.63
C ASP A 165 12.83 -9.18 5.43
N ARG A 166 12.65 -10.20 6.27
CA ARG A 166 11.43 -11.00 6.30
C ARG A 166 10.22 -10.12 6.62
N LYS A 167 9.07 -10.38 5.99
CA LYS A 167 7.84 -9.60 6.20
C LYS A 167 6.89 -10.24 7.20
N GLY A 168 5.98 -9.46 7.78
CA GLY A 168 5.06 -9.91 8.82
C GLY A 168 5.62 -9.70 10.23
N ILE A 169 5.29 -10.63 11.13
CA ILE A 169 5.84 -10.65 12.48
C ILE A 169 7.17 -11.42 12.46
N VAL A 170 8.25 -10.76 12.89
CA VAL A 170 9.59 -11.35 12.96
C VAL A 170 9.96 -11.54 14.42
N GLY A 171 10.10 -12.80 14.86
CA GLY A 171 10.40 -13.15 16.25
C GLY A 171 9.15 -13.23 17.14
N ALA A 172 9.32 -13.03 18.44
CA ALA A 172 8.24 -13.16 19.41
C ALA A 172 7.40 -11.88 19.54
N VAL A 173 6.15 -12.08 19.91
CA VAL A 173 5.28 -11.03 20.48
C VAL A 173 5.10 -11.37 21.95
N ARG A 174 5.22 -10.40 22.85
CA ARG A 174 5.12 -10.65 24.28
C ARG A 174 4.12 -9.69 24.93
N LEU A 175 3.39 -10.20 25.93
CA LEU A 175 2.56 -9.40 26.82
C LEU A 175 3.25 -9.36 28.19
N ASP A 176 3.63 -8.18 28.65
CA ASP A 176 4.39 -7.96 29.88
C ASP A 176 5.65 -8.86 29.96
N GLY A 177 6.38 -8.93 28.84
CA GLY A 177 7.60 -9.75 28.71
C GLY A 177 7.37 -11.26 28.55
N LYS A 178 6.12 -11.75 28.58
CA LYS A 178 5.80 -13.17 28.38
C LYS A 178 5.43 -13.45 26.91
N PRO A 179 6.14 -14.37 26.21
CA PRO A 179 5.82 -14.70 24.82
C PRO A 179 4.41 -15.25 24.62
N LEU A 180 3.71 -14.71 23.62
CA LEU A 180 2.43 -15.21 23.14
C LEU A 180 2.65 -16.30 22.09
N GLY A 181 1.84 -17.36 22.15
CA GLY A 181 1.84 -18.47 21.19
C GLY A 181 0.47 -18.76 20.62
N ASN A 182 0.27 -19.97 20.11
CA ASN A 182 -1.02 -20.44 19.54
C ASN A 182 -1.56 -19.55 18.40
N TRP A 183 -0.67 -19.01 17.59
CA TRP A 183 -1.00 -18.12 16.50
C TRP A 183 -1.74 -18.85 15.38
N VAL A 184 -2.84 -18.30 14.93
CA VAL A 184 -3.53 -18.67 13.69
C VAL A 184 -3.26 -17.56 12.68
N VAL A 185 -2.77 -17.93 11.49
CA VAL A 185 -2.37 -16.96 10.46
C VAL A 185 -3.24 -17.14 9.22
N ALA A 186 -3.77 -16.05 8.71
CA ALA A 186 -4.50 -16.01 7.44
C ALA A 186 -3.78 -15.07 6.46
N PRO A 187 -3.18 -15.60 5.37
CA PRO A 187 -2.59 -14.80 4.30
C PRO A 187 -3.66 -14.02 3.53
N LYS A 188 -3.30 -12.84 3.03
CA LYS A 188 -4.12 -12.06 2.09
C LYS A 188 -3.18 -11.35 1.10
N PRO A 189 -2.71 -12.05 0.06
CA PRO A 189 -1.64 -11.56 -0.82
C PRO A 189 -2.05 -10.39 -1.71
N LEU A 190 -3.36 -10.10 -1.83
CA LEU A 190 -3.89 -9.06 -2.71
C LEU A 190 -3.45 -9.25 -4.17
N THR A 191 -3.54 -10.49 -4.67
CA THR A 191 -3.37 -10.74 -6.10
C THR A 191 -4.56 -10.17 -6.87
N GLU A 192 -4.36 -9.80 -8.13
CA GLU A 192 -5.42 -9.35 -9.05
C GLU A 192 -6.61 -10.32 -9.05
N ALA A 193 -6.34 -11.62 -9.15
CA ALA A 193 -7.37 -12.66 -9.08
C ALA A 193 -8.15 -12.64 -7.76
N SER A 194 -7.46 -12.51 -6.62
CA SER A 194 -8.12 -12.49 -5.30
C SER A 194 -8.98 -11.24 -5.07
N VAL A 195 -8.58 -10.08 -5.63
CA VAL A 195 -9.36 -8.84 -5.53
C VAL A 195 -10.56 -8.88 -6.48
N ALA A 196 -10.36 -9.40 -7.69
CA ALA A 196 -11.45 -9.60 -8.66
C ALA A 196 -12.52 -10.57 -8.10
N ALA A 197 -12.10 -11.67 -7.49
CA ALA A 197 -12.97 -12.72 -6.94
C ALA A 197 -13.61 -12.37 -5.58
N ALA A 198 -13.37 -11.18 -5.02
CA ALA A 198 -14.02 -10.78 -3.78
C ALA A 198 -15.55 -10.82 -3.90
N GLU A 199 -16.21 -11.23 -2.82
CA GLU A 199 -17.66 -11.29 -2.73
C GLU A 199 -18.19 -10.13 -1.89
N LYS A 200 -19.38 -9.63 -2.27
CA LYS A 200 -20.02 -8.52 -1.56
C LYS A 200 -20.41 -8.94 -0.14
N SER A 201 -20.16 -8.09 0.84
CA SER A 201 -20.54 -8.34 2.24
C SER A 201 -21.08 -7.10 2.93
N ALA A 202 -21.72 -7.30 4.08
CA ALA A 202 -22.13 -6.20 4.95
C ALA A 202 -20.90 -5.61 5.65
N ARG A 203 -20.87 -4.29 5.77
CA ARG A 203 -19.77 -3.58 6.41
C ARG A 203 -19.69 -3.91 7.90
N ASP A 204 -18.49 -4.27 8.36
CA ASP A 204 -18.16 -4.36 9.77
C ASP A 204 -17.85 -2.95 10.31
N ALA A 205 -18.71 -2.44 11.19
CA ALA A 205 -18.57 -1.10 11.76
C ALA A 205 -17.33 -0.94 12.67
N GLY A 206 -16.74 -2.04 13.15
CA GLY A 206 -15.54 -2.04 13.98
C GLY A 206 -14.23 -2.15 13.20
N ALA A 207 -14.30 -2.47 11.91
CA ALA A 207 -13.12 -2.66 11.07
C ALA A 207 -12.61 -1.35 10.47
N LEU A 208 -11.28 -1.19 10.45
CA LEU A 208 -10.63 -0.22 9.57
C LEU A 208 -10.58 -0.75 8.14
N GLY A 209 -10.53 0.18 7.18
CA GLY A 209 -10.36 -0.14 5.79
C GLY A 209 -11.54 -0.91 5.18
N GLY A 210 -11.34 -1.34 3.94
CA GLY A 210 -12.33 -2.08 3.18
C GLY A 210 -11.92 -2.21 1.73
N HIS A 211 -12.62 -3.09 1.03
CA HIS A 211 -12.61 -3.13 -0.42
C HIS A 211 -13.78 -2.30 -0.92
N PHE A 212 -13.47 -1.27 -1.72
CA PHE A 212 -14.44 -0.44 -2.41
C PHE A 212 -14.40 -0.73 -3.90
N ARG A 213 -15.56 -0.82 -4.55
CA ARG A 213 -15.69 -1.13 -5.96
C ARG A 213 -16.56 -0.08 -6.64
N GLY A 214 -16.08 0.49 -7.73
CA GLY A 214 -16.76 1.54 -8.49
C GLY A 214 -16.58 1.34 -9.99
N THR A 215 -17.33 2.10 -10.78
CA THR A 215 -17.23 2.08 -12.23
C THR A 215 -17.35 3.48 -12.81
N PHE A 216 -16.67 3.71 -13.93
CA PHE A 216 -16.76 4.94 -14.72
C PHE A 216 -16.81 4.61 -16.21
N GLU A 217 -17.25 5.55 -17.04
CA GLU A 217 -17.34 5.37 -18.49
C GLU A 217 -16.37 6.27 -19.25
N LEU A 218 -15.84 5.77 -20.36
CA LEU A 218 -14.95 6.49 -21.26
C LEU A 218 -15.44 6.41 -22.71
N SER A 219 -15.46 7.53 -23.41
CA SER A 219 -15.70 7.57 -24.87
C SER A 219 -14.43 7.33 -25.68
N GLU A 220 -13.27 7.60 -25.10
CA GLU A 220 -11.95 7.41 -25.69
C GLU A 220 -10.95 6.96 -24.60
N VAL A 221 -9.85 6.33 -25.03
CA VAL A 221 -8.80 5.87 -24.12
C VAL A 221 -7.52 6.67 -24.31
N GLY A 222 -6.85 6.93 -23.20
CA GLY A 222 -5.55 7.55 -23.14
C GLY A 222 -4.98 7.34 -21.75
N ASP A 223 -3.75 7.76 -21.55
CA ASP A 223 -3.12 7.74 -20.25
C ASP A 223 -3.84 8.68 -19.28
N THR A 224 -3.85 8.33 -18.00
CA THR A 224 -4.41 9.19 -16.96
C THR A 224 -3.71 8.97 -15.63
N PHE A 225 -3.91 9.88 -14.69
CA PHE A 225 -3.43 9.78 -13.31
C PHE A 225 -4.63 9.78 -12.36
N LEU A 226 -4.88 8.66 -11.69
CA LEU A 226 -5.98 8.55 -10.74
C LEU A 226 -5.61 9.21 -9.41
N ASP A 227 -6.39 10.22 -9.02
CA ASP A 227 -6.17 11.04 -7.83
C ASP A 227 -6.65 10.32 -6.55
N MET A 228 -5.69 9.97 -5.70
CA MET A 228 -5.91 9.27 -4.43
C MET A 228 -5.73 10.19 -3.22
N SER A 229 -5.59 11.51 -3.41
CA SER A 229 -5.29 12.48 -2.34
C SER A 229 -6.32 12.54 -1.21
N GLN A 230 -7.55 12.09 -1.46
CA GLN A 230 -8.62 12.00 -0.46
C GLN A 230 -8.63 10.66 0.29
N TRP A 231 -7.95 9.65 -0.25
CA TRP A 231 -7.86 8.31 0.34
C TRP A 231 -6.74 8.21 1.39
N GLY A 232 -6.75 7.13 2.16
CA GLY A 232 -5.77 6.86 3.22
C GLY A 232 -4.55 6.14 2.66
N LYS A 233 -4.55 4.83 2.88
CA LYS A 233 -3.46 3.92 2.55
C LYS A 233 -4.00 2.62 1.98
N GLY A 234 -3.55 2.24 0.78
CA GLY A 234 -4.07 1.03 0.15
C GLY A 234 -3.44 0.70 -1.19
N VAL A 235 -4.15 -0.11 -1.97
CA VAL A 235 -3.78 -0.55 -3.31
C VAL A 235 -4.94 -0.30 -4.27
N LEU A 236 -4.63 0.20 -5.46
CA LEU A 236 -5.62 0.54 -6.49
C LEU A 236 -5.53 -0.45 -7.66
N TYR A 237 -6.68 -0.88 -8.17
CA TYR A 237 -6.77 -1.69 -9.37
C TYR A 237 -7.72 -1.06 -10.38
N VAL A 238 -7.40 -1.20 -11.66
CA VAL A 238 -8.27 -0.77 -12.77
C VAL A 238 -8.45 -1.94 -13.72
N ASN A 239 -9.70 -2.34 -13.95
CA ASN A 239 -10.05 -3.50 -14.78
C ASN A 239 -9.29 -4.78 -14.40
N GLY A 240 -9.01 -4.96 -13.11
CA GLY A 240 -8.24 -6.09 -12.58
C GLY A 240 -6.73 -5.89 -12.56
N HIS A 241 -6.18 -4.86 -13.19
CA HIS A 241 -4.74 -4.57 -13.17
C HIS A 241 -4.33 -3.80 -11.92
N ASN A 242 -3.31 -4.27 -11.20
CA ASN A 242 -2.77 -3.60 -10.02
C ASN A 242 -1.94 -2.37 -10.41
N LEU A 243 -2.43 -1.16 -10.11
CA LEU A 243 -1.71 0.09 -10.33
C LEU A 243 -0.66 0.39 -9.25
N GLY A 244 -0.69 -0.35 -8.15
CA GLY A 244 0.22 -0.20 -7.03
C GLY A 244 -0.38 0.52 -5.84
N ARG A 245 0.51 0.97 -4.95
CA ARG A 245 0.17 1.48 -3.61
C ARG A 245 -0.05 2.98 -3.64
N TYR A 246 -1.03 3.46 -2.89
CA TYR A 246 -1.15 4.86 -2.52
C TYR A 246 -1.01 5.02 -1.01
N TRP A 247 -0.50 6.16 -0.57
CA TRP A 247 -0.50 6.57 0.83
C TRP A 247 -0.55 8.08 0.91
N SER A 248 -1.75 8.63 0.92
CA SER A 248 -1.97 10.07 0.90
C SER A 248 -2.13 10.64 2.30
N ARG A 249 -2.76 9.88 3.20
CA ARG A 249 -2.99 10.28 4.59
C ARG A 249 -2.79 9.09 5.52
N ALA A 250 -2.18 9.34 6.68
CA ALA A 250 -2.12 8.38 7.77
C ALA A 250 -3.42 8.44 8.60
N LEU A 251 -3.66 7.40 9.40
CA LEU A 251 -4.82 7.28 10.28
C LEU A 251 -4.99 8.48 11.25
N ASP A 252 -3.90 9.13 11.67
CA ASP A 252 -3.93 10.34 12.52
C ASP A 252 -4.22 11.64 11.73
N GLY A 253 -4.54 11.53 10.44
CA GLY A 253 -4.86 12.65 9.55
C GLY A 253 -3.66 13.31 8.89
N ARG A 254 -2.43 12.93 9.27
CA ARG A 254 -1.19 13.48 8.70
C ARG A 254 -1.11 13.19 7.18
N PRO A 255 -0.83 14.20 6.33
CA PRO A 255 -0.44 13.95 4.94
C PRO A 255 0.86 13.16 4.85
N VAL A 256 0.92 12.16 3.98
CA VAL A 256 2.13 11.33 3.78
C VAL A 256 2.81 11.67 2.45
N GLY A 257 2.22 11.29 1.31
CA GLY A 257 2.77 11.64 -0.01
C GLY A 257 4.20 11.13 -0.23
N PRO A 258 5.01 11.76 -1.12
CA PRO A 258 4.67 12.91 -1.97
C PRO A 258 3.80 12.54 -3.18
N GLN A 259 3.72 11.26 -3.54
CA GLN A 259 2.86 10.79 -4.63
C GLN A 259 1.39 10.76 -4.16
N LEU A 260 0.52 11.47 -4.87
CA LEU A 260 -0.93 11.50 -4.59
C LEU A 260 -1.77 10.94 -5.73
N ARG A 261 -1.17 10.76 -6.92
CA ARG A 261 -1.83 10.17 -8.07
C ARG A 261 -1.09 8.94 -8.58
N LEU A 262 -1.84 7.92 -8.98
CA LEU A 262 -1.30 6.71 -9.59
C LEU A 262 -1.46 6.77 -11.11
N PHE A 263 -0.37 6.55 -11.84
CA PHE A 263 -0.40 6.47 -13.29
C PHE A 263 -1.21 5.23 -13.73
N CYS A 264 -2.20 5.46 -14.58
CA CYS A 264 -3.00 4.42 -15.21
C CYS A 264 -2.75 4.50 -16.73
N PRO A 265 -2.01 3.53 -17.30
CA PRO A 265 -1.66 3.56 -18.70
C PRO A 265 -2.88 3.22 -19.56
N ALA A 266 -2.98 3.81 -20.74
CA ALA A 266 -4.11 3.61 -21.67
C ALA A 266 -4.48 2.13 -21.91
N PRO A 267 -3.54 1.16 -22.02
CA PRO A 267 -3.86 -0.25 -22.22
C PRO A 267 -4.63 -0.91 -21.07
N PHE A 268 -4.67 -0.31 -19.87
CA PHE A 268 -5.47 -0.83 -18.75
C PHE A 268 -6.92 -0.34 -18.80
N LEU A 269 -7.23 0.58 -19.72
CA LEU A 269 -8.55 1.17 -19.91
C LEU A 269 -9.21 0.63 -21.18
N LYS A 270 -10.52 0.78 -21.25
CA LYS A 270 -11.32 0.48 -22.45
C LYS A 270 -12.41 1.52 -22.66
N VAL A 271 -12.84 1.68 -23.91
CA VAL A 271 -14.05 2.44 -24.23
C VAL A 271 -15.25 1.76 -23.58
N GLY A 272 -16.17 2.58 -23.06
CA GLY A 272 -17.31 2.14 -22.26
C GLY A 272 -16.96 1.98 -20.79
N LYS A 273 -17.55 0.99 -20.14
CA LYS A 273 -17.51 0.80 -18.68
C LYS A 273 -16.18 0.22 -18.20
N ASN A 274 -15.52 0.92 -17.29
CA ASN A 274 -14.31 0.50 -16.58
C ASN A 274 -14.65 0.24 -15.10
N GLN A 275 -13.94 -0.71 -14.48
CA GLN A 275 -14.06 -1.01 -13.06
C GLN A 275 -12.83 -0.54 -12.30
N VAL A 276 -13.05 -0.02 -11.09
CA VAL A 276 -12.01 0.30 -10.12
C VAL A 276 -12.25 -0.47 -8.84
N ASP A 277 -11.17 -1.05 -8.32
CA ASP A 277 -11.13 -1.66 -6.99
C ASP A 277 -10.12 -0.91 -6.14
N VAL A 278 -10.58 -0.38 -5.00
CA VAL A 278 -9.75 0.26 -3.99
C VAL A 278 -9.70 -0.66 -2.79
N VAL A 279 -8.54 -1.23 -2.50
CA VAL A 279 -8.33 -1.99 -1.26
C VAL A 279 -7.67 -1.05 -0.26
N GLU A 280 -8.49 -0.42 0.58
CA GLU A 280 -8.10 0.58 1.57
C GLU A 280 -7.86 -0.08 2.93
N PHE A 281 -6.82 0.34 3.65
CA PHE A 281 -6.37 -0.29 4.90
C PHE A 281 -6.73 0.49 6.16
N GLU A 282 -7.01 1.79 6.05
CA GLU A 282 -7.22 2.69 7.19
C GLU A 282 -8.58 3.38 7.13
N GLN A 283 -8.88 4.09 6.03
CA GLN A 283 -10.14 4.83 5.89
C GLN A 283 -11.33 3.91 5.69
N ILE A 284 -12.43 4.28 6.35
CA ILE A 284 -13.67 3.51 6.34
C ILE A 284 -14.73 4.13 5.42
N GLU A 285 -14.57 5.39 5.05
CA GLU A 285 -15.48 6.11 4.15
C GLU A 285 -14.94 6.08 2.72
N ALA A 286 -15.85 5.86 1.77
CA ALA A 286 -15.54 6.03 0.36
C ALA A 286 -15.22 7.49 0.06
N ARG A 287 -14.28 7.71 -0.86
CA ARG A 287 -13.87 9.04 -1.32
C ARG A 287 -13.93 9.09 -2.85
N PRO A 288 -14.21 10.26 -3.44
CA PRO A 288 -14.20 10.40 -4.89
C PRO A 288 -12.79 10.16 -5.45
N ILE A 289 -12.75 9.64 -6.67
CA ILE A 289 -11.56 9.47 -7.51
C ILE A 289 -11.82 10.21 -8.81
N ARG A 290 -10.78 10.79 -9.39
CA ARG A 290 -10.81 11.43 -10.71
C ARG A 290 -9.55 11.11 -11.50
N GLY A 291 -9.65 11.14 -12.81
CA GLY A 291 -8.52 10.99 -13.73
C GLY A 291 -7.98 12.35 -14.13
N CYS A 292 -6.68 12.55 -13.97
CA CYS A 292 -5.98 13.80 -14.28
C CYS A 292 -4.98 13.60 -15.40
N LYS A 293 -4.69 14.65 -16.17
CA LYS A 293 -3.67 14.63 -17.25
C LYS A 293 -2.23 14.69 -16.76
N THR A 294 -2.00 14.95 -15.46
CA THR A 294 -0.66 15.19 -14.90
C THR A 294 -0.42 14.42 -13.60
N ARG A 295 0.84 14.07 -13.36
CA ARG A 295 1.34 13.53 -12.09
C ARG A 295 1.33 14.64 -11.02
N ASN A 296 0.38 14.59 -10.07
CA ASN A 296 0.12 15.60 -9.02
C ASN A 296 -0.18 17.04 -9.52
N PHE A 297 -0.83 17.88 -8.71
CA PHE A 297 -0.87 19.34 -8.93
C PHE A 297 0.46 19.90 -8.39
N ASP A 298 1.14 20.71 -9.21
CA ASP A 298 2.40 21.44 -8.98
C ASP A 298 3.42 20.80 -8.00
N MET A 299 4.58 20.38 -8.53
CA MET A 299 5.76 20.02 -7.72
C MET A 299 6.17 21.13 -6.73
N ASN A 300 5.69 22.37 -6.95
CA ASN A 300 5.97 23.55 -6.15
C ASN A 300 5.09 23.70 -4.90
N ASP A 301 3.94 23.00 -4.81
CA ASP A 301 3.00 23.13 -3.68
C ASP A 301 3.15 22.04 -2.62
N VAL A 302 3.94 21.00 -2.91
CA VAL A 302 4.44 20.14 -1.85
C VAL A 302 5.55 20.91 -1.16
N LYS A 303 5.34 21.35 0.09
CA LYS A 303 6.43 21.81 0.95
C LYS A 303 7.40 20.65 1.20
N THR A 304 8.34 20.48 0.29
CA THR A 304 9.39 19.48 0.35
C THR A 304 10.54 20.01 1.18
N GLU A 305 10.31 20.27 2.48
CA GLU A 305 11.40 20.65 3.39
C GLU A 305 12.51 19.58 3.45
N ASN A 306 12.23 18.35 3.00
CA ASN A 306 13.14 17.20 3.01
C ASN A 306 13.72 16.75 1.65
N LEU A 307 13.57 17.50 0.55
CA LEU A 307 14.23 17.12 -0.73
C LEU A 307 15.70 17.56 -0.83
N ASN A 308 16.22 18.31 0.15
CA ASN A 308 17.61 18.75 0.12
C ASN A 308 18.63 17.63 0.40
N ASN A 309 18.21 16.37 0.62
CA ASN A 309 19.13 15.25 0.91
C ASN A 309 20.23 15.64 1.93
N GLN A 310 19.91 16.53 2.87
CA GLN A 310 20.78 16.81 4.00
C GLN A 310 20.58 15.66 4.97
N TRP A 311 21.34 14.60 4.71
CA TRP A 311 21.65 13.61 5.71
C TRP A 311 22.66 14.28 6.64
N ASP A 312 22.22 14.63 7.85
CA ASP A 312 23.14 14.91 8.96
C ASP A 312 23.99 13.67 9.28
#